data_AF-A0A957T2A5-F1
#
_entry.id   AF-A0A957T2A5-F1
#
_cell.length_a   1.000
_cell.length_b   1.000
_cell.length_c   1.000
_cell.angle_alpha   90.00
_cell.angle_beta   90.00
_cell.angle_gamma   90.00
#
_symmetry.space_group_name_H-M   'P 1'
#
loop_
_entity.id
_entity.type
_entity.pdbx_description
1 polymer ?
#
loop_
_entity_poly.entity_id
_entity_poly.type
_entity_poly.pdbx_seq_one_letter_code
_entity_poly.pdbx_strand_id
1 'polypeptide(L)'
;MTTRAISAVDIALWDLRAKIAGLPLYKLLGGYQDRVPTYIAGGYYEEGKGLRELAQEMEENVAMGATAIKMKVGALSIREDAERVRVVREAIGPDVKLMVDANCAYKVREAIQLAKRMEEFDPFWFEEPIAADDYEGHRRLTEATTIPIATGENEYTRYGFRDLILRGQIPILNADAIICGGVTEFMKIAALAQAFDVDIAPHGPQEIHIHLVAALRNGLILEFYRDTVDPMWGKIYRHTLTLNNDGTVSPPDVPGIGIEPNYEALAPYRVE
;
A
#
# COMPACT_ATOMS: atom_id res chain seq x y z
N MET A 1 24.80 -5.94 -5.97
CA MET A 1 23.83 -4.87 -6.27
C MET A 1 22.56 -5.20 -5.51
N THR A 2 22.09 -4.31 -4.64
CA THR A 2 20.86 -4.54 -3.86
C THR A 2 19.65 -4.49 -4.80
N THR A 3 18.56 -5.19 -4.47
CA THR A 3 17.33 -5.17 -5.29
C THR A 3 16.79 -3.76 -5.48
N ARG A 4 16.88 -2.90 -4.46
CA ARG A 4 16.52 -1.47 -4.56
C ARG A 4 17.27 -0.72 -5.67
N ALA A 5 18.58 -0.98 -5.82
CA ALA A 5 19.36 -0.40 -6.91
C ALA A 5 18.93 -0.95 -8.28
N ILE A 6 18.59 -2.25 -8.35
CA ILE A 6 18.01 -2.86 -9.55
C ILE A 6 16.67 -2.19 -9.88
N SER A 7 15.79 -2.00 -8.89
CA SER A 7 14.48 -1.39 -9.05
C SER A 7 14.58 -0.02 -9.68
N ALA A 8 15.48 0.84 -9.18
CA ALA A 8 15.65 2.19 -9.72
C ALA A 8 16.01 2.18 -11.20
N VAL A 9 16.95 1.31 -11.60
CA VAL A 9 17.37 1.18 -13.01
C VAL A 9 16.26 0.56 -13.86
N ASP A 10 15.63 -0.52 -13.38
CA ASP A 10 14.56 -1.23 -14.09
C ASP A 10 13.36 -0.31 -14.35
N ILE A 11 12.92 0.45 -13.34
CA ILE A 11 11.82 1.43 -13.46
C ILE A 11 12.16 2.49 -14.51
N ALA A 12 13.39 3.05 -14.49
CA ALA A 12 13.82 4.05 -15.47
C ALA A 12 13.87 3.48 -16.90
N LEU A 13 14.27 2.22 -17.06
CA LEU A 13 14.27 1.55 -18.36
C LEU A 13 12.86 1.28 -18.87
N TRP A 14 11.91 0.95 -17.99
CA TRP A 14 10.51 0.79 -18.36
C TRP A 14 9.83 2.11 -18.72
N ASP A 15 10.14 3.19 -18.02
CA ASP A 15 9.73 4.54 -18.41
C ASP A 15 10.22 4.90 -19.81
N LEU A 16 11.52 4.71 -20.07
CA LEU A 16 12.11 4.94 -21.39
C LEU A 16 11.45 4.08 -22.48
N ARG A 17 11.21 2.79 -22.19
CA ARG A 17 10.55 1.87 -23.12
C ARG A 17 9.14 2.33 -23.47
N ALA A 18 8.36 2.76 -22.48
CA ALA A 18 7.01 3.26 -22.67
C ALA A 18 6.99 4.60 -23.43
N LYS A 19 7.95 5.49 -23.17
CA LYS A 19 8.18 6.72 -23.95
C LYS A 19 8.50 6.43 -25.42
N ILE A 20 9.40 5.48 -25.70
CA ILE A 20 9.73 5.06 -27.07
C ILE A 20 8.50 4.46 -27.77
N ALA A 21 7.68 3.70 -27.04
CA ALA A 21 6.45 3.13 -27.57
C ALA A 21 5.32 4.16 -27.76
N GLY A 22 5.47 5.39 -27.25
CA GLY A 22 4.42 6.41 -27.29
C GLY A 22 3.20 6.07 -26.42
N LEU A 23 3.37 5.24 -25.39
CA LEU A 23 2.27 4.74 -24.55
C LEU A 23 2.51 5.07 -23.07
N PRO A 24 1.45 5.38 -22.29
CA PRO A 24 1.50 5.30 -20.84
C PRO A 24 1.94 3.91 -20.38
N LEU A 25 2.74 3.85 -19.30
CA LEU A 25 3.31 2.59 -18.83
C LEU A 25 2.22 1.53 -18.54
N TYR A 26 1.12 1.92 -17.90
CA TYR A 26 0.04 0.97 -17.56
C TYR A 26 -0.59 0.32 -18.80
N LYS A 27 -0.80 1.08 -19.89
CA LYS A 27 -1.31 0.56 -21.16
C LYS A 27 -0.30 -0.37 -21.81
N LEU A 28 0.99 -0.06 -21.74
CA LEU A 28 2.04 -0.95 -22.24
C LEU A 28 2.11 -2.28 -21.45
N LEU A 29 1.84 -2.25 -20.14
CA LEU A 29 1.91 -3.43 -19.28
C LEU A 29 0.66 -4.32 -19.32
N GLY A 30 -0.50 -3.78 -19.71
CA GLY A 30 -1.73 -4.56 -19.85
C GLY A 30 -3.00 -3.73 -19.99
N GLY A 31 -3.08 -2.56 -19.35
CA GLY A 31 -4.20 -1.61 -19.48
C GLY A 31 -5.55 -2.17 -19.01
N TYR A 32 -5.60 -2.78 -17.82
CA TYR A 32 -6.82 -3.42 -17.32
C TYR A 32 -7.90 -2.40 -16.92
N GLN A 33 -7.51 -1.29 -16.30
CA GLN A 33 -8.41 -0.24 -15.82
C GLN A 33 -7.78 1.15 -15.97
N ASP A 34 -8.59 2.17 -16.24
CA ASP A 34 -8.14 3.56 -16.43
C ASP A 34 -8.20 4.41 -15.14
N ARG A 35 -8.75 3.85 -14.07
CA ARG A 35 -8.79 4.45 -12.73
C ARG A 35 -8.71 3.34 -11.69
N VAL A 36 -8.08 3.63 -10.55
CA VAL A 36 -7.78 2.65 -9.50
C VAL A 36 -8.37 3.16 -8.18
N PRO A 37 -9.12 2.34 -7.43
CA PRO A 37 -9.54 2.69 -6.07
C PRO A 37 -8.33 2.98 -5.19
N THR A 38 -8.46 3.90 -4.23
CA THR A 38 -7.36 4.25 -3.33
C THR A 38 -7.75 4.12 -1.87
N TYR A 39 -6.73 3.97 -1.01
CA TYR A 39 -6.87 4.20 0.42
C TYR A 39 -5.87 5.25 0.89
N ILE A 40 -6.26 6.04 1.89
CA ILE A 40 -5.39 7.04 2.51
C ILE A 40 -4.78 6.45 3.78
N ALA A 41 -3.45 6.45 3.88
CA ALA A 41 -2.74 6.06 5.09
C ALA A 41 -2.73 7.21 6.12
N GLY A 42 -2.93 6.88 7.39
CA GLY A 42 -2.99 7.86 8.48
C GLY A 42 -3.00 7.20 9.85
N GLY A 43 -3.50 7.93 10.85
CA GLY A 43 -3.70 7.41 12.19
C GLY A 43 -2.39 7.10 12.91
N TYR A 44 -1.33 7.82 12.55
CA TYR A 44 -0.03 7.73 13.21
C TYR A 44 -0.12 8.05 14.70
N TYR A 45 0.80 7.47 15.47
CA TYR A 45 0.99 7.82 16.87
C TYR A 45 1.81 9.11 16.96
N GLU A 46 1.26 10.13 17.61
CA GLU A 46 1.89 11.43 17.75
C GLU A 46 1.70 11.95 19.17
N GLU A 47 2.65 12.75 19.66
CA GLU A 47 2.54 13.36 20.98
C GLU A 47 1.32 14.31 21.01
N GLY A 48 0.45 14.12 22.02
CA GLY A 48 -0.77 14.91 22.17
C GLY A 48 -1.95 14.47 21.31
N LYS A 49 -1.80 13.45 20.46
CA LYS A 49 -2.87 12.91 19.62
C LYS A 49 -3.60 11.74 20.29
N GLY A 50 -4.73 12.04 20.91
CA GLY A 50 -5.61 11.06 21.54
C GLY A 50 -6.63 10.44 20.57
N LEU A 51 -7.60 9.71 21.13
CA LEU A 51 -8.68 9.08 20.35
C LEU A 51 -9.56 10.09 19.62
N ARG A 52 -9.74 11.28 20.20
CA ARG A 52 -10.56 12.34 19.58
C ARG A 52 -9.87 12.92 18.36
N GLU A 53 -8.59 13.25 18.47
CA GLU A 53 -7.79 13.79 17.37
C GLU A 53 -7.62 12.75 16.26
N LEU A 54 -7.49 11.47 16.63
CA LEU A 54 -7.54 10.35 15.69
C LEU A 54 -8.87 10.29 14.93
N ALA A 55 -10.01 10.33 15.63
CA ALA A 55 -11.33 10.32 14.98
C ALA A 55 -11.49 11.50 14.01
N GLN A 56 -11.09 12.70 14.44
CA GLN A 56 -11.18 13.91 13.63
C GLN A 56 -10.34 13.80 12.34
N GLU A 57 -9.11 13.28 12.42
CA GLU A 57 -8.28 13.03 11.23
C GLU A 57 -9.01 12.14 10.21
N MET A 58 -9.68 11.09 10.69
CA MET A 58 -10.40 10.15 9.83
C MET A 58 -11.66 10.76 9.22
N GLU A 59 -12.42 11.53 9.98
CA GLU A 59 -13.56 12.30 9.49
C GLU A 59 -13.13 13.30 8.41
N GLU A 60 -12.00 13.99 8.61
CA GLU A 60 -11.43 14.90 7.61
C GLU A 60 -11.06 14.16 6.32
N ASN A 61 -10.46 12.97 6.42
CA ASN A 61 -10.16 12.12 5.26
C ASN A 61 -11.42 11.74 4.49
N VAL A 62 -12.47 11.30 5.18
CA VAL A 62 -13.77 10.96 4.57
C VAL A 62 -14.42 12.19 3.93
N ALA A 63 -14.39 13.34 4.59
CA ALA A 63 -14.93 14.59 4.06
C ALA A 63 -14.21 15.05 2.78
N MET A 64 -12.96 14.64 2.60
CA MET A 64 -12.16 14.87 1.39
C MET A 64 -12.37 13.82 0.29
N GLY A 65 -13.30 12.87 0.47
CA GLY A 65 -13.67 11.88 -0.55
C GLY A 65 -12.96 10.53 -0.40
N ALA A 66 -12.30 10.26 0.74
CA ALA A 66 -11.72 8.94 0.98
C ALA A 66 -12.82 7.87 1.14
N THR A 67 -12.75 6.82 0.32
CA THR A 67 -13.62 5.64 0.42
C THR A 67 -12.96 4.48 1.16
N ALA A 68 -11.66 4.60 1.45
CA ALA A 68 -10.89 3.63 2.20
C ALA A 68 -9.76 4.33 2.97
N ILE A 69 -9.44 3.85 4.17
CA ILE A 69 -8.43 4.44 5.04
C ILE A 69 -7.63 3.34 5.73
N LYS A 70 -6.31 3.50 5.83
CA LYS A 70 -5.42 2.63 6.61
C LYS A 70 -4.91 3.37 7.84
N MET A 71 -5.09 2.78 9.02
CA MET A 71 -4.59 3.33 10.29
C MET A 71 -3.48 2.49 10.91
N LYS A 72 -2.58 3.14 11.66
CA LYS A 72 -1.51 2.45 12.40
C LYS A 72 -2.00 1.86 13.73
N VAL A 73 -1.62 0.61 13.97
CA VAL A 73 -1.64 -0.11 15.24
C VAL A 73 -0.21 -0.59 15.57
N GLY A 74 0.03 -1.30 16.67
CA GLY A 74 1.34 -1.91 16.95
C GLY A 74 2.18 -1.25 18.03
N ALA A 75 1.84 -0.02 18.45
CA ALA A 75 2.66 0.73 19.40
C ALA A 75 2.10 0.79 20.83
N LEU A 76 0.86 0.34 21.06
CA LEU A 76 0.21 0.36 22.37
C LEU A 76 -0.17 -1.06 22.83
N SER A 77 -0.82 -1.16 24.00
CA SER A 77 -1.37 -2.46 24.39
C SER A 77 -2.47 -2.89 23.42
N ILE A 78 -2.66 -4.21 23.27
CA ILE A 78 -3.69 -4.81 22.39
C ILE A 78 -5.08 -4.20 22.64
N ARG A 79 -5.41 -3.87 23.90
CA ARG A 79 -6.70 -3.26 24.24
C ARG A 79 -6.79 -1.82 23.76
N GLU A 80 -5.72 -1.05 23.89
CA GLU A 80 -5.69 0.35 23.43
C GLU A 80 -5.72 0.43 21.90
N ASP A 81 -5.00 -0.45 21.21
CA ASP A 81 -5.07 -0.51 19.75
C ASP A 81 -6.44 -0.96 19.25
N ALA A 82 -7.06 -1.98 19.87
CA ALA A 82 -8.45 -2.35 19.54
C ALA A 82 -9.44 -1.19 19.76
N GLU A 83 -9.25 -0.40 20.82
CA GLU A 83 -10.08 0.78 21.09
C GLU A 83 -9.87 1.88 20.03
N ARG A 84 -8.63 2.08 19.57
CA ARG A 84 -8.36 2.98 18.44
C ARG A 84 -9.10 2.53 17.18
N VAL A 85 -9.10 1.23 16.87
CA VAL A 85 -9.84 0.70 15.71
C VAL A 85 -11.34 0.92 15.85
N ARG A 86 -11.91 0.66 17.04
CA ARG A 86 -13.34 0.93 17.33
C ARG A 86 -13.69 2.39 17.06
N VAL A 87 -12.91 3.32 17.60
CA VAL A 87 -13.14 4.77 17.45
C VAL A 87 -13.05 5.19 15.98
N VAL A 88 -12.06 4.69 15.24
CA VAL A 88 -11.94 4.99 13.81
C VAL A 88 -13.11 4.44 13.02
N ARG A 89 -13.55 3.19 13.29
CA ARG A 89 -14.73 2.60 12.64
C ARG A 89 -15.99 3.45 12.90
N GLU A 90 -16.21 3.91 14.12
CA GLU A 90 -17.34 4.78 14.44
C GLU A 90 -17.28 6.13 13.70
N ALA A 91 -16.09 6.71 13.60
CA ALA A 91 -15.87 8.00 12.95
C ALA A 91 -16.11 7.97 11.43
N ILE A 92 -15.64 6.93 10.75
CA ILE A 92 -15.74 6.81 9.28
C ILE A 92 -17.03 6.16 8.80
N GLY A 93 -17.80 5.56 9.71
CA GLY A 93 -19.02 4.84 9.40
C GLY A 93 -18.80 3.42 8.83
N PRO A 94 -19.88 2.70 8.50
CA PRO A 94 -19.80 1.31 8.07
C PRO A 94 -19.35 1.12 6.61
N ASP A 95 -19.55 2.12 5.75
CA ASP A 95 -19.36 1.98 4.30
C ASP A 95 -17.92 2.26 3.83
N VAL A 96 -17.12 2.97 4.63
CA VAL A 96 -15.71 3.25 4.33
C VAL A 96 -14.87 2.02 4.70
N LYS A 97 -14.00 1.56 3.79
CA LYS A 97 -13.10 0.44 4.09
C LYS A 97 -12.06 0.87 5.12
N LEU A 98 -11.89 0.07 6.18
CA LEU A 98 -10.90 0.30 7.22
C LEU A 98 -9.79 -0.74 7.13
N MET A 99 -8.57 -0.32 6.93
CA MET A 99 -7.38 -1.17 7.01
C MET A 99 -6.61 -0.84 8.29
N VAL A 100 -5.94 -1.83 8.86
CA VAL A 100 -5.09 -1.65 10.03
C VAL A 100 -3.69 -2.19 9.74
N ASP A 101 -2.65 -1.48 10.17
CA ASP A 101 -1.26 -1.84 9.88
C ASP A 101 -0.40 -1.79 11.15
N ALA A 102 0.26 -2.91 11.47
CA ALA A 102 1.12 -3.05 12.65
C ALA A 102 2.62 -2.95 12.37
N ASN A 103 3.06 -2.86 11.11
CA ASN A 103 4.48 -2.79 10.72
C ASN A 103 5.37 -3.77 11.50
N CYS A 104 4.99 -5.05 11.49
CA CYS A 104 5.67 -6.18 12.13
C CYS A 104 5.76 -6.15 13.66
N ALA A 105 4.94 -5.35 14.36
CA ALA A 105 5.13 -5.09 15.79
C ALA A 105 4.85 -6.28 16.72
N TYR A 106 3.97 -7.22 16.36
CA TYR A 106 3.48 -8.23 17.29
C TYR A 106 4.13 -9.60 17.13
N LYS A 107 4.08 -10.40 18.20
CA LYS A 107 4.19 -11.86 18.08
C LYS A 107 2.85 -12.43 17.61
N VAL A 108 2.89 -13.61 16.98
CA VAL A 108 1.69 -14.32 16.47
C VAL A 108 0.55 -14.38 17.49
N ARG A 109 0.86 -14.66 18.78
CA ARG A 109 -0.17 -14.75 19.83
C ARG A 109 -0.86 -13.41 20.09
N GLU A 110 -0.12 -12.32 20.04
CA GLU A 110 -0.63 -10.96 20.27
C GLU A 110 -1.43 -10.49 19.06
N ALA A 111 -0.92 -10.74 17.85
CA ALA A 111 -1.65 -10.46 16.60
C ALA A 111 -3.00 -11.18 16.55
N ILE A 112 -3.06 -12.47 16.92
CA ILE A 112 -4.34 -13.21 17.00
C ILE A 112 -5.28 -12.60 18.04
N GLN A 113 -4.76 -12.16 19.19
CA GLN A 113 -5.59 -11.53 20.23
C GLN A 113 -6.16 -10.19 19.77
N LEU A 114 -5.39 -9.40 19.03
CA LEU A 114 -5.84 -8.14 18.46
C LEU A 114 -6.84 -8.38 17.32
N ALA A 115 -6.53 -9.28 16.38
CA ALA A 115 -7.42 -9.63 15.26
C ALA A 115 -8.83 -10.00 15.75
N LYS A 116 -8.95 -10.90 16.74
CA LYS A 116 -10.24 -11.28 17.34
C LYS A 116 -11.02 -10.13 17.98
N ARG A 117 -10.33 -9.09 18.47
CA ARG A 117 -10.99 -7.89 19.02
C ARG A 117 -11.43 -6.92 17.94
N MET A 118 -10.78 -6.97 16.78
CA MET A 118 -11.08 -6.09 15.66
C MET A 118 -12.13 -6.68 14.72
N GLU A 119 -12.41 -7.99 14.76
CA GLU A 119 -13.35 -8.66 13.86
C GLU A 119 -14.73 -7.99 13.82
N GLU A 120 -15.24 -7.49 14.95
CA GLU A 120 -16.52 -6.78 15.01
C GLU A 120 -16.52 -5.40 14.32
N PHE A 121 -15.35 -4.84 14.04
CA PHE A 121 -15.17 -3.55 13.36
C PHE A 121 -14.94 -3.69 11.86
N ASP A 122 -15.08 -4.90 11.32
CA ASP A 122 -14.96 -5.23 9.90
C ASP A 122 -13.75 -4.57 9.19
N PRO A 123 -12.49 -4.84 9.61
CA PRO A 123 -11.34 -4.37 8.88
C PRO A 123 -11.24 -5.06 7.53
N PHE A 124 -11.00 -4.29 6.47
CA PHE A 124 -10.77 -4.75 5.11
C PHE A 124 -9.49 -5.59 5.01
N TRP A 125 -8.44 -5.24 5.76
CA TRP A 125 -7.29 -6.12 6.02
C TRP A 125 -6.54 -5.75 7.30
N PHE A 126 -5.68 -6.68 7.75
CA PHE A 126 -4.67 -6.48 8.78
C PHE A 126 -3.27 -6.66 8.18
N GLU A 127 -2.54 -5.56 8.06
CA GLU A 127 -1.25 -5.45 7.40
C GLU A 127 -0.08 -5.67 8.37
N GLU A 128 0.92 -6.40 7.87
CA GLU A 128 2.15 -6.78 8.57
C GLU A 128 1.99 -7.02 10.08
N PRO A 129 1.11 -7.94 10.54
CA PRO A 129 0.85 -8.08 11.97
C PRO A 129 2.07 -8.56 12.77
N ILE A 130 2.94 -9.33 12.10
CA ILE A 130 4.09 -10.02 12.68
C ILE A 130 5.32 -9.82 11.79
N ALA A 131 6.49 -10.29 12.26
CA ALA A 131 7.73 -10.24 11.50
C ALA A 131 7.62 -10.91 10.12
N ALA A 132 8.13 -10.24 9.08
CA ALA A 132 8.04 -10.66 7.68
C ALA A 132 8.59 -12.07 7.40
N ASP A 133 9.65 -12.49 8.11
CA ASP A 133 10.27 -13.81 7.92
C ASP A 133 9.44 -14.99 8.50
N ASP A 134 8.43 -14.72 9.32
CA ASP A 134 7.63 -15.75 10.00
C ASP A 134 6.46 -16.23 9.12
N TYR A 135 6.76 -16.86 7.99
CA TYR A 135 5.75 -17.39 7.07
C TYR A 135 4.78 -18.37 7.73
N GLU A 136 5.25 -19.18 8.66
CA GLU A 136 4.39 -20.13 9.39
C GLU A 136 3.50 -19.41 10.41
N GLY A 137 4.01 -18.36 11.05
CA GLY A 137 3.24 -17.44 11.87
C GLY A 137 2.12 -16.75 11.09
N HIS A 138 2.40 -16.33 9.85
CA HIS A 138 1.42 -15.73 8.96
C HIS A 138 0.28 -16.70 8.67
N ARG A 139 0.59 -17.97 8.34
CA ARG A 139 -0.42 -19.02 8.17
C ARG A 139 -1.32 -19.18 9.38
N ARG A 140 -0.70 -19.30 10.56
CA ARG A 140 -1.41 -19.46 11.83
C ARG A 140 -2.30 -18.27 12.14
N LEU A 141 -1.95 -17.07 11.68
CA LEU A 141 -2.77 -15.88 11.83
C LEU A 141 -3.94 -15.88 10.84
N THR A 142 -3.68 -16.13 9.55
CA THR A 142 -4.73 -16.23 8.52
C THR A 142 -5.77 -17.29 8.86
N GLU A 143 -5.36 -18.43 9.42
CA GLU A 143 -6.29 -19.50 9.84
C GLU A 143 -7.07 -19.17 11.14
N ALA A 144 -6.66 -18.13 11.89
CA ALA A 144 -7.19 -17.82 13.22
C ALA A 144 -8.13 -16.60 13.27
N THR A 145 -8.34 -15.91 12.15
CA THR A 145 -9.23 -14.75 12.06
C THR A 145 -9.95 -14.71 10.71
N THR A 146 -11.08 -14.00 10.65
CA THR A 146 -11.76 -13.69 9.38
C THR A 146 -11.19 -12.47 8.68
N ILE A 147 -10.35 -11.67 9.35
CA ILE A 147 -9.75 -10.46 8.77
C ILE A 147 -8.66 -10.88 7.76
N PRO A 148 -8.72 -10.46 6.48
CA PRO A 148 -7.67 -10.76 5.52
C PRO A 148 -6.31 -10.23 5.98
N ILE A 149 -5.24 -11.03 5.82
CA ILE A 149 -3.88 -10.60 6.15
C ILE A 149 -3.21 -10.03 4.89
N ALA A 150 -2.59 -8.86 5.02
CA ALA A 150 -1.77 -8.25 3.97
C ALA A 150 -0.29 -8.22 4.39
N THR A 151 0.64 -8.61 3.52
CA THR A 151 2.09 -8.55 3.78
C THR A 151 2.91 -8.73 2.50
N GLY A 152 4.19 -8.37 2.53
CA GLY A 152 5.11 -8.47 1.39
C GLY A 152 5.89 -7.21 1.03
N GLU A 153 5.66 -6.05 1.65
CA GLU A 153 6.47 -4.84 1.42
C GLU A 153 7.95 -5.05 1.80
N ASN A 154 8.19 -5.91 2.79
CA ASN A 154 9.51 -6.34 3.21
C ASN A 154 10.09 -7.51 2.38
N GLU A 155 9.36 -8.00 1.36
CA GLU A 155 9.82 -9.09 0.50
C GLU A 155 10.53 -8.63 -0.78
N TYR A 156 11.56 -9.38 -1.17
CA TYR A 156 12.57 -8.90 -2.11
C TYR A 156 12.47 -9.48 -3.52
N THR A 157 11.97 -10.71 -3.67
CA THR A 157 11.94 -11.39 -4.97
C THR A 157 10.73 -12.29 -5.06
N ARG A 158 10.32 -12.69 -6.27
CA ARG A 158 9.17 -13.59 -6.46
C ARG A 158 9.24 -14.89 -5.66
N TYR A 159 10.42 -15.32 -5.22
CA TYR A 159 10.58 -16.53 -4.42
C TYR A 159 10.09 -16.35 -2.98
N GLY A 160 10.28 -15.17 -2.40
CA GLY A 160 9.69 -14.82 -1.10
C GLY A 160 8.17 -14.72 -1.20
N PHE A 161 7.66 -14.01 -2.22
CA PHE A 161 6.22 -13.95 -2.48
C PHE A 161 5.59 -15.31 -2.76
N ARG A 162 6.28 -16.21 -3.49
CA ARG A 162 5.84 -17.61 -3.63
C ARG A 162 5.68 -18.28 -2.27
N ASP A 163 6.64 -18.08 -1.37
CA ASP A 163 6.62 -18.70 -0.04
C ASP A 163 5.56 -18.06 0.87
N LEU A 164 5.30 -16.75 0.75
CA LEU A 164 4.16 -16.11 1.40
C LEU A 164 2.82 -16.72 0.96
N ILE A 165 2.65 -16.98 -0.33
CA ILE A 165 1.44 -17.62 -0.87
C ILE A 165 1.35 -19.07 -0.37
N LEU A 166 2.39 -19.89 -0.61
CA LEU A 166 2.34 -21.33 -0.37
C LEU A 166 2.39 -21.70 1.11
N ARG A 167 3.18 -20.97 1.91
CA ARG A 167 3.42 -21.27 3.31
C ARG A 167 2.62 -20.37 4.22
N GLY A 168 2.57 -19.06 3.93
CA GLY A 168 1.81 -18.08 4.71
C GLY A 168 0.32 -18.04 4.41
N GLN A 169 -0.13 -18.60 3.28
CA GLN A 169 -1.51 -18.52 2.81
C GLN A 169 -2.02 -17.08 2.75
N ILE A 170 -1.15 -16.15 2.33
CA ILE A 170 -1.48 -14.72 2.31
C ILE A 170 -2.48 -14.40 1.19
N PRO A 171 -3.64 -13.80 1.49
CA PRO A 171 -4.64 -13.45 0.48
C PRO A 171 -4.34 -12.14 -0.26
N ILE A 172 -3.53 -11.24 0.33
CA ILE A 172 -3.20 -9.92 -0.26
C ILE A 172 -1.70 -9.67 -0.13
N LEU A 173 -1.01 -9.49 -1.26
CA LEU A 173 0.41 -9.12 -1.25
C LEU A 173 0.58 -7.62 -1.46
N ASN A 174 1.29 -6.95 -0.55
CA ASN A 174 1.61 -5.52 -0.66
C ASN A 174 3.04 -5.27 -1.20
N ALA A 175 3.40 -5.98 -2.27
CA ALA A 175 4.72 -5.89 -2.89
C ALA A 175 5.10 -4.43 -3.22
N ASP A 176 6.34 -4.04 -2.94
CA ASP A 176 6.86 -2.72 -3.31
C ASP A 176 7.84 -2.82 -4.49
N ALA A 177 7.46 -2.26 -5.63
CA ALA A 177 8.29 -2.22 -6.84
C ALA A 177 9.66 -1.53 -6.66
N ILE A 178 9.81 -0.58 -5.72
CA ILE A 178 11.12 0.03 -5.46
C ILE A 178 12.01 -0.89 -4.62
N ILE A 179 11.45 -1.92 -3.98
CA ILE A 179 12.16 -2.89 -3.14
C ILE A 179 12.43 -4.18 -3.89
N CYS A 180 11.42 -4.74 -4.58
CA CYS A 180 11.45 -6.11 -5.08
C CYS A 180 12.21 -6.31 -6.41
N GLY A 181 12.78 -5.25 -6.99
CA GLY A 181 13.55 -5.32 -8.24
C GLY A 181 12.87 -4.68 -9.46
N GLY A 182 11.94 -3.74 -9.24
CA GLY A 182 11.34 -2.91 -10.28
C GLY A 182 10.09 -3.49 -10.91
N VAL A 183 9.66 -2.86 -12.01
CA VAL A 183 8.48 -3.25 -12.79
C VAL A 183 8.62 -4.69 -13.27
N THR A 184 9.80 -5.09 -13.74
CA THR A 184 10.02 -6.44 -14.26
C THR A 184 9.69 -7.50 -13.21
N GLU A 185 10.25 -7.41 -12.00
CA GLU A 185 10.02 -8.41 -10.96
C GLU A 185 8.60 -8.31 -10.38
N PHE A 186 8.08 -7.09 -10.21
CA PHE A 186 6.70 -6.87 -9.77
C PHE A 186 5.68 -7.58 -10.68
N MET A 187 5.81 -7.45 -12.00
CA MET A 187 4.88 -8.10 -12.94
C MET A 187 4.95 -9.63 -12.86
N LYS A 188 6.11 -10.20 -12.53
CA LYS A 188 6.25 -11.65 -12.30
C LYS A 188 5.61 -12.08 -10.99
N ILE A 189 5.72 -11.27 -9.93
CA ILE A 189 5.04 -11.49 -8.65
C ILE A 189 3.52 -11.44 -8.85
N ALA A 190 3.02 -10.43 -9.55
CA ALA A 190 1.59 -10.30 -9.82
C ALA A 190 1.04 -11.47 -10.64
N ALA A 191 1.76 -11.90 -11.69
CA ALA A 191 1.37 -13.06 -12.49
C ALA A 191 1.38 -14.37 -11.67
N LEU A 192 2.32 -14.53 -10.73
CA LEU A 192 2.33 -15.64 -9.79
C LEU A 192 1.10 -15.58 -8.88
N ALA A 193 0.80 -14.42 -8.29
CA ALA A 193 -0.36 -14.22 -7.41
C ALA A 193 -1.69 -14.54 -8.12
N GLN A 194 -1.84 -14.17 -9.40
CA GLN A 194 -3.02 -14.51 -10.20
C GLN A 194 -3.28 -16.01 -10.29
N ALA A 195 -2.23 -16.84 -10.31
CA ALA A 195 -2.39 -18.30 -10.38
C ALA A 195 -2.98 -18.92 -9.09
N PHE A 196 -3.05 -18.14 -8.01
CA PHE A 196 -3.55 -18.54 -6.70
C PHE A 196 -4.75 -17.70 -6.23
N ASP A 197 -5.34 -16.90 -7.13
CA ASP A 197 -6.43 -15.96 -6.80
C ASP A 197 -6.06 -14.98 -5.66
N VAL A 198 -4.79 -14.56 -5.62
CA VAL A 198 -4.25 -13.62 -4.64
C VAL A 198 -4.21 -12.21 -5.22
N ASP A 199 -4.70 -11.25 -4.44
CA ASP A 199 -4.75 -9.84 -4.78
C ASP A 199 -3.41 -9.13 -4.51
N ILE A 200 -3.16 -8.05 -5.26
CA ILE A 200 -1.98 -7.18 -5.08
C ILE A 200 -2.44 -5.77 -4.70
N ALA A 201 -1.98 -5.27 -3.56
CA ALA A 201 -2.23 -3.92 -3.06
C ALA A 201 -0.89 -3.27 -2.63
N PRO A 202 -0.12 -2.71 -3.57
CA PRO A 202 1.29 -2.39 -3.35
C PRO A 202 1.49 -1.26 -2.31
N HIS A 203 2.59 -1.35 -1.57
CA HIS A 203 3.00 -0.40 -0.53
C HIS A 203 3.76 0.80 -1.12
N GLY A 204 3.38 2.02 -0.75
CA GLY A 204 4.28 3.18 -0.80
C GLY A 204 4.26 3.95 -2.12
N PRO A 205 5.30 3.86 -2.99
CA PRO A 205 5.53 4.69 -4.18
C PRO A 205 4.38 4.75 -5.23
N GLN A 206 3.36 5.54 -4.91
CA GLN A 206 2.13 5.67 -5.69
C GLN A 206 2.36 6.03 -7.16
N GLU A 207 3.41 6.82 -7.48
CA GLU A 207 3.69 7.28 -8.85
C GLU A 207 4.02 6.14 -9.81
N ILE A 208 4.70 5.10 -9.33
CA ILE A 208 4.94 3.89 -10.13
C ILE A 208 3.80 2.89 -9.95
N HIS A 209 3.29 2.73 -8.71
CA HIS A 209 2.30 1.71 -8.39
C HIS A 209 0.94 1.97 -9.01
N ILE A 210 0.54 3.22 -9.26
CA ILE A 210 -0.68 3.53 -10.02
C ILE A 210 -0.68 2.84 -11.38
N HIS A 211 0.47 2.78 -12.06
CA HIS A 211 0.58 2.11 -13.35
C HIS A 211 0.52 0.58 -13.23
N LEU A 212 1.11 0.04 -12.17
CA LEU A 212 1.15 -1.41 -11.95
C LEU A 212 -0.24 -1.94 -11.59
N VAL A 213 -0.94 -1.30 -10.67
CA VAL A 213 -2.31 -1.69 -10.27
C VAL A 213 -3.29 -1.50 -11.43
N ALA A 214 -3.16 -0.41 -12.19
CA ALA A 214 -4.00 -0.17 -13.37
C ALA A 214 -3.79 -1.19 -14.49
N ALA A 215 -2.60 -1.80 -14.58
CA ALA A 215 -2.28 -2.80 -15.60
C ALA A 215 -2.79 -4.21 -15.28
N LEU A 216 -3.14 -4.49 -14.02
CA LEU A 216 -3.36 -5.84 -13.51
C LEU A 216 -4.81 -6.09 -13.12
N ARG A 217 -5.33 -7.28 -13.49
CA ARG A 217 -6.68 -7.72 -13.09
C ARG A 217 -6.83 -7.94 -11.58
N ASN A 218 -5.78 -8.45 -10.94
CA ASN A 218 -5.71 -8.63 -9.48
C ASN A 218 -5.04 -7.44 -8.79
N GLY A 219 -4.96 -6.28 -9.46
CA GLY A 219 -4.60 -5.03 -8.80
C GLY A 219 -5.80 -4.53 -7.99
N LEU A 220 -5.70 -4.59 -6.67
CA LEU A 220 -6.84 -4.41 -5.76
C LEU A 220 -7.14 -2.94 -5.46
N ILE A 221 -6.15 -2.23 -4.93
CA ILE A 221 -6.27 -0.85 -4.44
C ILE A 221 -4.88 -0.23 -4.34
N LEU A 222 -4.77 1.08 -4.53
CA LEU A 222 -3.52 1.83 -4.43
C LEU A 222 -3.41 2.54 -3.07
N GLU A 223 -2.24 2.48 -2.44
CA GLU A 223 -1.91 3.38 -1.34
C GLU A 223 -1.70 4.80 -1.87
N PHE A 224 -2.44 5.77 -1.31
CA PHE A 224 -2.35 7.16 -1.72
C PHE A 224 -1.92 8.07 -0.57
N TYR A 225 -0.80 8.76 -0.79
CA TYR A 225 -0.27 9.78 0.09
C TYR A 225 -0.67 11.16 -0.40
N ARG A 226 -1.17 11.97 0.54
CA ARG A 226 -1.42 13.39 0.30
C ARG A 226 -0.19 14.21 0.63
N ASP A 227 -0.11 15.40 0.03
CA ASP A 227 0.96 16.38 0.26
C ASP A 227 1.09 16.81 1.73
N THR A 228 0.08 16.56 2.57
CA THR A 228 0.10 16.85 4.01
C THR A 228 0.98 15.89 4.80
N VAL A 229 1.28 14.70 4.27
CA VAL A 229 2.06 13.68 4.98
C VAL A 229 3.56 14.00 4.95
N ASP A 230 4.05 14.49 3.81
CA ASP A 230 5.42 14.97 3.66
C ASP A 230 5.41 16.30 2.86
N PRO A 231 5.86 17.42 3.45
CA PRO A 231 5.92 18.72 2.78
C PRO A 231 6.76 18.77 1.50
N MET A 232 7.59 17.74 1.25
CA MET A 232 8.37 17.55 0.05
C MET A 232 7.63 16.75 -1.02
N TRP A 233 6.73 15.84 -0.65
CA TRP A 233 6.07 14.91 -1.59
C TRP A 233 5.42 15.65 -2.76
N GLY A 234 4.62 16.67 -2.45
CA GLY A 234 3.96 17.53 -3.45
C GLY A 234 4.89 18.43 -4.27
N LYS A 235 6.20 18.39 -4.01
CA LYS A 235 7.23 19.24 -4.65
C LYS A 235 8.28 18.46 -5.42
N ILE A 236 8.42 17.15 -5.19
CA ILE A 236 9.44 16.32 -5.84
C ILE A 236 9.25 16.26 -7.35
N TYR A 237 7.99 16.24 -7.81
CA TYR A 237 7.63 16.16 -9.22
C TYR A 237 6.87 17.41 -9.67
N ARG A 238 6.97 17.75 -10.95
CA ARG A 238 6.19 18.87 -11.54
C ARG A 238 4.69 18.57 -11.61
N HIS A 239 4.34 17.29 -11.62
CA HIS A 239 2.97 16.80 -11.69
C HIS A 239 2.79 15.72 -10.64
N THR A 240 1.68 15.78 -9.90
CA THR A 240 1.32 14.83 -8.85
C THR A 240 -0.02 14.18 -9.18
N LEU A 241 -0.21 12.97 -8.65
CA LEU A 241 -1.51 12.29 -8.75
C LEU A 241 -2.56 13.07 -7.95
N THR A 242 -3.78 13.11 -8.47
CA THR A 242 -4.91 13.79 -7.83
C THR A 242 -6.01 12.79 -7.53
N LEU A 243 -6.55 12.85 -6.32
CA LEU A 243 -7.71 12.05 -5.91
C LEU A 243 -8.97 12.54 -6.64
N ASN A 244 -9.67 11.62 -7.30
CA ASN A 244 -10.97 11.88 -7.92
C ASN A 244 -12.07 11.92 -6.84
N ASN A 245 -13.19 12.56 -7.14
CA ASN A 245 -14.34 12.68 -6.22
C ASN A 245 -14.97 11.32 -5.82
N ASP A 246 -14.67 10.25 -6.54
CA ASP A 246 -15.14 8.89 -6.29
C ASP A 246 -14.14 8.02 -5.50
N GLY A 247 -13.09 8.63 -4.92
CA GLY A 247 -12.06 7.93 -4.14
C GLY A 247 -11.05 7.16 -4.98
N THR A 248 -11.04 7.37 -6.30
CA THR A 248 -10.10 6.74 -7.23
C THR A 248 -8.98 7.69 -7.66
N VAL A 249 -7.93 7.16 -8.28
CA VAL A 249 -6.89 7.93 -8.97
C VAL A 249 -6.71 7.36 -10.38
N SER A 250 -6.46 8.23 -11.35
CA SER A 250 -6.19 7.83 -12.74
C SER A 250 -4.68 7.88 -13.02
N PRO A 251 -4.09 6.88 -13.68
CA PRO A 251 -2.71 6.98 -14.17
C PRO A 251 -2.60 8.13 -15.20
N PRO A 252 -1.45 8.83 -15.27
CA PRO A 252 -1.24 9.84 -16.31
C PRO A 252 -1.41 9.27 -17.72
N ASP A 253 -2.15 9.97 -18.59
CA ASP A 253 -2.33 9.61 -20.00
C ASP A 253 -1.27 10.26 -20.89
N VAL A 254 -0.01 10.02 -20.55
CA VAL A 254 1.18 10.47 -21.30
C VAL A 254 2.18 9.33 -21.45
N PRO A 255 3.06 9.34 -22.47
CA PRO A 255 4.06 8.29 -22.62
C PRO A 255 5.00 8.17 -21.42
N GLY A 256 5.26 6.95 -20.95
CA GLY A 256 6.07 6.70 -19.75
C GLY A 256 5.26 6.60 -18.45
N ILE A 257 5.93 6.87 -17.33
CA ILE A 257 5.32 6.96 -15.99
C ILE A 257 4.61 8.32 -15.80
N GLY A 258 4.92 9.31 -16.63
CA GLY A 258 4.28 10.64 -16.53
C GLY A 258 4.74 11.47 -15.31
N ILE A 259 5.85 11.09 -14.68
CA ILE A 259 6.54 11.91 -13.68
C ILE A 259 7.70 12.69 -14.30
N GLU A 260 7.87 13.92 -13.85
CA GLU A 260 9.00 14.78 -14.19
C GLU A 260 9.60 15.34 -12.90
N PRO A 261 10.86 15.00 -12.55
CA PRO A 261 11.51 15.55 -11.36
C PRO A 261 11.59 17.07 -11.41
N ASN A 262 11.22 17.71 -10.29
CA ASN A 262 11.36 19.14 -10.12
C ASN A 262 12.79 19.47 -9.64
N TYR A 263 13.73 19.52 -10.58
CA TYR A 263 15.14 19.78 -10.26
C TYR A 263 15.39 21.11 -9.54
N GLU A 264 14.52 22.11 -9.73
CA GLU A 264 14.61 23.39 -9.02
C GLU A 264 14.30 23.23 -7.53
N ALA A 265 13.22 22.51 -7.20
CA ALA A 265 12.86 22.20 -5.81
C ALA A 265 13.86 21.24 -5.15
N LEU A 266 14.45 20.32 -5.92
CA LEU A 266 15.39 19.32 -5.42
C LEU A 266 16.82 19.83 -5.27
N ALA A 267 17.22 20.88 -6.00
CA ALA A 267 18.59 21.39 -6.02
C ALA A 267 19.21 21.65 -4.63
N PRO A 268 18.50 22.24 -3.65
CA PRO A 268 19.05 22.48 -2.30
C PRO A 268 19.37 21.22 -1.50
N TYR A 269 18.82 20.06 -1.89
CA TYR A 269 18.92 18.80 -1.16
C TYR A 269 19.89 17.80 -1.79
N ARG A 270 20.53 18.17 -2.91
CA ARG A 270 21.50 17.31 -3.59
C ARG A 270 22.74 17.10 -2.70
N VAL A 271 23.14 15.85 -2.54
CA VAL A 271 24.39 15.42 -1.88
C VAL A 271 25.31 14.72 -2.89
N GLU A 272 26.61 14.74 -2.63
CA GLU A 272 27.64 14.05 -3.42
C GLU A 272 28.02 12.69 -2.83
#